data_AF-A0A5P2X2F2-F1
#
_entry.id   AF-A0A5P2X2F2-F1
#
_cell.length_a   1.000
_cell.length_b   1.000
_cell.length_c   1.000
_cell.angle_alpha   90.00
_cell.angle_beta   90.00
_cell.angle_gamma   90.00
#
_symmetry.space_group_name_H-M   'P 1'
#
loop_
_entity.id
_entity.type
_entity.pdbx_description
1 polymer ?
#
loop_
_entity_poly.entity_id
_entity_poly.type
_entity_poly.pdbx_seq_one_letter_code
_entity_poly.pdbx_strand_id
1 'polypeptide(L)'
;MANIVFNTALGYLKRYAEQVGTGNAALIIVPLETSGLEADSVLRDKDDLAAVLSGTTNEQTTMGRKTVTACTVTVDDTNDRLALDIADQTWTAATGNAISKLLICYDADTTSGTDSTIVPLTLHDFSITPDGSDVSATISDFFRATSAA
;
A
#
# COMPACT_ATOMS: atom_id res chain seq x y z
N MET A 1 6.64 15.07 3.36
CA MET A 1 5.88 13.82 3.30
C MET A 1 6.39 13.01 2.12
N ALA A 2 7.01 11.87 2.37
CA ALA A 2 7.78 11.11 1.41
C ALA A 2 7.13 9.75 1.20
N ASN A 3 6.69 9.50 -0.03
CA ASN A 3 6.28 8.16 -0.43
C ASN A 3 7.54 7.34 -0.73
N ILE A 4 7.55 6.09 -0.29
CA ILE A 4 8.68 5.20 -0.54
C ILE A 4 8.23 3.94 -1.27
N VAL A 5 9.16 3.37 -2.02
CA VAL A 5 9.02 2.04 -2.64
C VAL A 5 9.92 1.11 -1.84
N PHE A 6 9.41 -0.06 -1.47
CA PHE A 6 10.19 -1.07 -0.76
C PHE A 6 11.22 -1.70 -1.68
N ASN A 7 12.38 -2.06 -1.15
CA ASN A 7 13.47 -2.64 -1.93
C ASN A 7 13.06 -3.96 -2.59
N THR A 8 12.26 -4.78 -1.90
CA THR A 8 11.71 -6.03 -2.46
C THR A 8 10.79 -5.83 -3.66
N ALA A 9 10.18 -4.65 -3.81
CA ALA A 9 9.21 -4.38 -4.87
C ALA A 9 9.86 -3.82 -6.15
N LEU A 10 11.09 -3.30 -6.06
CA LEU A 10 11.79 -2.67 -7.17
C LEU A 10 11.85 -3.60 -8.39
N GLY A 11 11.48 -3.08 -9.56
CA GLY A 11 11.41 -3.83 -10.82
C GLY A 11 10.20 -4.74 -10.98
N TYR A 12 9.49 -5.10 -9.89
CA TYR A 12 8.34 -6.00 -9.93
C TYR A 12 6.98 -5.31 -9.85
N LEU A 13 6.90 -4.03 -9.44
CA LEU A 13 5.63 -3.33 -9.23
C LEU A 13 4.66 -3.43 -10.43
N LYS A 14 5.14 -3.19 -11.65
CA LYS A 14 4.30 -3.31 -12.85
C LYS A 14 3.69 -4.71 -12.96
N ARG A 15 4.54 -5.74 -12.82
CA ARG A 15 4.11 -7.13 -12.91
C ARG A 15 3.07 -7.46 -11.85
N TYR A 16 3.28 -7.05 -10.59
CA TYR A 16 2.31 -7.30 -9.54
C TYR A 16 0.98 -6.58 -9.79
N ALA A 17 1.02 -5.33 -10.23
CA ALA A 17 -0.17 -4.57 -10.61
C ALA A 17 -0.95 -5.23 -11.76
N GLU A 18 -0.29 -5.78 -12.77
CA GLU A 18 -0.93 -6.51 -13.88
C GLU A 18 -1.59 -7.83 -13.43
N GLN A 19 -1.19 -8.41 -12.30
CA GLN A 19 -1.80 -9.63 -11.76
C GLN A 19 -3.03 -9.35 -10.90
N VAL A 20 -3.25 -8.10 -10.47
CA VAL A 20 -4.37 -7.74 -9.60
C VAL A 20 -5.70 -8.09 -10.28
N GLY A 21 -6.58 -8.80 -9.55
CA GLY A 21 -7.86 -9.27 -10.06
C GLY A 21 -7.79 -10.58 -10.86
N THR A 22 -6.60 -11.13 -11.09
CA THR A 22 -6.43 -12.47 -11.67
C THR A 22 -6.48 -13.53 -10.57
N GLY A 23 -7.44 -14.46 -10.65
CA GLY A 23 -7.64 -15.46 -9.60
C GLY A 23 -8.02 -14.78 -8.28
N ASN A 24 -7.22 -15.00 -7.23
CA ASN A 24 -7.42 -14.42 -5.90
C ASN A 24 -6.44 -13.27 -5.59
N ALA A 25 -5.66 -12.82 -6.57
CA ALA A 25 -4.66 -11.79 -6.37
C ALA A 25 -5.28 -10.40 -6.20
N ALA A 26 -4.77 -9.64 -5.23
CA ALA A 26 -5.28 -8.31 -4.90
C ALA A 26 -4.18 -7.40 -4.36
N LEU A 27 -4.46 -6.10 -4.31
CA LEU A 27 -3.70 -5.18 -3.48
C LEU A 27 -4.34 -5.08 -2.10
N ILE A 28 -3.51 -5.07 -1.07
CA ILE A 28 -3.93 -4.91 0.32
C ILE A 28 -3.41 -3.57 0.83
N ILE A 29 -4.32 -2.72 1.27
CA ILE A 29 -3.99 -1.42 1.85
C ILE A 29 -4.10 -1.55 3.36
N VAL A 30 -2.98 -1.35 4.04
CA VAL A 30 -2.83 -1.51 5.48
C VAL A 30 -2.62 -0.13 6.11
N PRO A 31 -3.57 0.35 6.94
CA PRO A 31 -3.37 1.55 7.73
C PRO A 31 -2.35 1.29 8.84
N LEU A 32 -1.32 2.14 8.96
CA LEU A 32 -0.29 2.01 9.99
C LEU A 32 -0.41 3.12 11.03
N GLU A 33 -0.42 2.71 12.29
CA GLU A 33 -0.54 3.62 13.43
C GLU A 33 0.63 4.60 13.48
N THR A 34 0.34 5.82 13.93
CA THR A 34 1.38 6.82 14.23
C THR A 34 2.28 6.35 15.36
N SER A 35 1.72 5.62 16.33
CA SER A 35 2.48 5.10 17.47
C SER A 35 3.31 3.89 17.06
N GLY A 36 4.61 3.93 17.34
CA GLY A 36 5.54 2.83 17.08
C GLY A 36 6.01 2.73 15.63
N LEU A 37 5.56 3.60 14.73
CA LEU A 37 5.97 3.60 13.33
C LEU A 37 7.50 3.72 13.18
N GLU A 38 8.12 2.71 12.58
CA GLU A 38 9.55 2.72 12.28
C GLU A 38 9.88 3.77 11.20
N ALA A 39 11.14 4.18 11.15
CA ALA A 39 11.60 5.10 10.12
C ALA A 39 11.50 4.46 8.72
N ASP A 40 11.21 5.28 7.71
CA ASP A 40 11.13 4.85 6.31
C ASP A 40 12.39 4.09 5.83
N SER A 41 13.58 4.44 6.36
CA SER A 41 14.82 3.71 6.04
C SER A 41 14.84 2.28 6.55
N VAL A 42 14.19 1.99 7.68
CA VAL A 42 14.06 0.63 8.23
C VAL A 42 12.95 -0.13 7.52
N LEU A 43 11.82 0.53 7.27
CA LEU A 43 10.67 -0.10 6.60
C LEU A 43 11.01 -0.50 5.16
N ARG A 44 11.78 0.31 4.44
CA ARG A 44 12.17 0.04 3.05
C ARG A 44 12.83 -1.32 2.83
N ASP A 45 13.51 -1.84 3.85
CA ASP A 45 14.27 -3.09 3.81
C ASP A 45 13.46 -4.32 4.24
N LYS A 46 12.15 -4.17 4.49
CA LYS A 46 11.27 -5.30 4.85
C LYS A 46 10.77 -6.01 3.59
N ASP A 47 10.80 -7.34 3.62
CA ASP A 47 10.48 -8.18 2.46
C ASP A 47 9.03 -8.68 2.43
N ASP A 48 8.35 -8.71 3.58
CA ASP A 48 6.97 -9.15 3.72
C ASP A 48 6.21 -8.34 4.78
N LEU A 49 4.87 -8.39 4.75
CA LEU A 49 4.02 -7.66 5.69
C LEU A 49 4.25 -8.12 7.14
N ALA A 50 4.55 -9.41 7.37
CA ALA A 50 4.88 -9.89 8.71
C ALA A 50 6.15 -9.21 9.25
N ALA A 51 7.17 -9.01 8.42
CA ALA A 51 8.41 -8.32 8.77
C ALA A 51 8.17 -6.84 9.07
N VAL A 52 7.24 -6.18 8.35
CA VAL A 52 6.79 -4.82 8.65
C VAL A 52 6.12 -4.75 10.03
N LEU A 53 5.21 -5.68 10.32
CA LEU A 53 4.42 -5.67 11.57
C LEU A 53 5.13 -6.32 12.77
N SER A 54 6.26 -6.99 12.55
CA SER A 54 7.07 -7.62 13.62
C SER A 54 7.95 -6.64 14.40
N GLY A 55 8.17 -5.43 13.84
CA GLY A 55 8.93 -4.37 14.47
C GLY A 55 8.12 -3.63 15.54
N THR A 56 8.36 -2.33 15.67
CA THR A 56 7.50 -1.47 16.51
C THR A 56 6.27 -0.95 15.77
N THR A 57 6.25 -1.10 14.43
CA THR A 57 5.19 -0.62 13.55
C THR A 57 3.90 -1.42 13.77
N ASN A 58 2.81 -0.73 14.08
CA ASN A 58 1.51 -1.36 14.34
C ASN A 58 0.53 -1.12 13.18
N GLU A 59 -0.22 -2.16 12.83
CA GLU A 59 -1.41 -2.02 11.99
C GLU A 59 -2.57 -1.43 12.80
N GLN A 60 -3.30 -0.49 12.21
CA GLN A 60 -4.53 0.02 12.79
C GLN A 60 -5.73 -0.84 12.37
N THR A 61 -6.10 -1.78 13.23
CA THR A 61 -7.07 -2.84 12.91
C THR A 61 -8.54 -2.42 12.98
N THR A 62 -8.88 -1.33 13.68
CA THR A 62 -10.26 -0.81 13.78
C THR A 62 -10.71 -0.16 12.46
N MET A 63 -9.82 0.60 11.80
CA MET A 63 -10.05 1.02 10.42
C MET A 63 -10.01 -0.19 9.47
N GLY A 64 -9.06 -1.10 9.70
CA GLY A 64 -8.94 -2.35 8.97
C GLY A 64 -8.40 -2.19 7.56
N ARG A 65 -7.92 -3.31 7.00
CA ARG A 65 -7.34 -3.37 5.65
C ARG A 65 -8.40 -3.15 4.57
N LYS A 66 -7.99 -2.62 3.42
CA LYS A 66 -8.78 -2.65 2.17
C LYS A 66 -8.21 -3.66 1.20
N THR A 67 -9.08 -4.46 0.60
CA THR A 67 -8.72 -5.38 -0.49
C THR A 67 -9.18 -4.79 -1.81
N VAL A 68 -8.24 -4.57 -2.73
CA VAL A 68 -8.48 -3.94 -4.02
C VAL A 68 -8.16 -4.92 -5.14
N THR A 69 -9.18 -5.29 -5.92
CA THR A 69 -9.09 -6.29 -6.99
C THR A 69 -9.01 -5.69 -8.39
N ALA A 70 -8.91 -4.37 -8.49
CA ALA A 70 -8.75 -3.65 -9.75
C ALA A 70 -7.58 -2.67 -9.65
N CYS A 71 -6.65 -2.77 -10.60
CA CYS A 71 -5.53 -1.85 -10.75
C CYS A 71 -5.42 -1.43 -12.21
N THR A 72 -5.24 -0.15 -12.46
CA THR A 72 -4.96 0.38 -13.80
C THR A 72 -3.46 0.51 -13.98
N VAL A 73 -2.96 -0.04 -15.09
CA VAL A 73 -1.55 0.03 -15.48
C VAL A 73 -1.49 0.83 -16.77
N THR A 74 -0.94 2.04 -16.69
CA THR A 74 -0.84 2.96 -17.83
C THR A 74 0.62 3.10 -18.24
N VAL A 75 0.94 2.63 -19.45
CA VAL A 75 2.22 2.93 -20.11
C VAL A 75 1.97 4.12 -21.03
N ASP A 76 2.59 5.24 -20.70
CA ASP A 76 2.49 6.50 -21.43
C ASP A 76 3.78 6.72 -22.22
N ASP A 77 3.74 6.33 -23.50
CA ASP A 77 4.86 6.48 -24.43
C ASP A 77 5.12 7.94 -24.84
N THR A 78 4.20 8.87 -24.53
CA THR A 78 4.38 10.30 -24.83
C THR A 78 5.17 11.01 -23.74
N ASN A 79 4.93 10.63 -22.48
CA ASN A 79 5.59 11.20 -21.31
C ASN A 79 6.68 10.29 -20.73
N ASP A 80 7.05 9.21 -21.43
CA ASP A 80 8.06 8.24 -21.02
C ASP A 80 7.84 7.73 -19.58
N ARG A 81 6.59 7.35 -19.28
CA ARG A 81 6.14 7.09 -17.91
C ARG A 81 5.25 5.85 -17.78
N LEU A 82 5.53 5.06 -16.75
CA LEU A 82 4.60 4.09 -16.19
C LEU A 82 3.85 4.73 -15.01
N ALA A 83 2.53 4.59 -14.98
CA ALA A 83 1.68 4.97 -13.85
C ALA A 83 0.80 3.77 -13.44
N LEU A 84 0.79 3.48 -12.13
CA LEU A 84 -0.04 2.45 -11.53
C LEU A 84 -1.07 3.13 -10.62
N ASP A 85 -2.34 2.85 -10.86
CA ASP A 85 -3.45 3.55 -10.20
C ASP A 85 -4.52 2.59 -9.69
N ILE A 86 -5.22 3.00 -8.65
CA ILE A 86 -6.38 2.33 -8.08
C ILE A 86 -7.43 3.36 -7.68
N ALA A 87 -8.69 2.96 -7.63
CA ALA A 87 -9.76 3.84 -7.18
C ALA A 87 -9.50 4.35 -5.74
N ASP A 88 -10.04 5.53 -5.44
CA ASP A 88 -10.06 6.09 -4.08
C ASP A 88 -10.64 5.11 -3.07
N GLN A 89 -10.12 5.18 -1.85
CA GLN A 89 -10.45 4.23 -0.79
C GLN A 89 -11.09 4.96 0.37
N THR A 90 -12.31 4.54 0.72
CA THR A 90 -13.08 5.16 1.81
C THR A 90 -13.27 4.17 2.96
N TRP A 91 -12.87 4.58 4.15
CA TRP A 91 -13.25 3.96 5.42
C TRP A 91 -14.45 4.71 5.98
N THR A 92 -15.61 4.06 5.97
CA THR A 92 -16.84 4.65 6.47
C THR A 92 -16.84 4.65 8.00
N ALA A 93 -17.27 5.75 8.61
CA ALA A 93 -17.29 5.93 10.06
C ALA A 93 -15.99 5.46 10.75
N ALA A 94 -14.85 5.94 10.25
CA ALA A 94 -13.54 5.49 10.68
C ALA A 94 -13.31 5.82 12.17
N THR A 95 -12.86 4.82 12.92
CA THR A 95 -12.50 4.95 14.34
C THR A 95 -11.20 4.19 14.62
N GLY A 96 -10.60 4.40 15.79
CA GLY A 96 -9.36 3.76 16.20
C GLY A 96 -8.25 4.74 16.51
N ASN A 97 -7.02 4.22 16.58
CA ASN A 97 -5.84 5.05 16.84
C ASN A 97 -5.50 5.92 15.63
N ALA A 98 -4.77 7.00 15.86
CA ALA A 98 -4.25 7.84 14.78
C ALA A 98 -3.29 7.05 13.89
N ILE A 99 -3.36 7.28 12.58
CA ILE A 99 -2.47 6.70 11.57
C ILE A 99 -1.63 7.79 10.93
N SER A 100 -0.46 7.40 10.42
CA SER A 100 0.44 8.31 9.68
C SER A 100 0.81 7.79 8.29
N LYS A 101 0.56 6.52 8.00
CA LYS A 101 0.92 5.92 6.71
C LYS A 101 -0.16 4.95 6.21
N LEU A 102 -0.26 4.85 4.88
CA LEU A 102 -0.92 3.74 4.20
C LEU A 102 0.13 2.91 3.48
N LEU A 103 0.22 1.64 3.83
CA LEU A 103 1.05 0.66 3.15
C LEU A 103 0.21 -0.06 2.10
N ILE A 104 0.66 -0.05 0.85
CA ILE A 104 0.06 -0.83 -0.23
C ILE A 104 0.95 -2.05 -0.47
N CYS A 105 0.36 -3.24 -0.35
CA CYS A 105 0.99 -4.53 -0.57
C CYS A 105 0.33 -5.28 -1.74
N TYR A 106 1.04 -6.25 -2.29
CA TYR A 106 0.49 -7.27 -3.19
C TYR A 106 0.27 -8.58 -2.43
N ASP A 107 -0.92 -9.14 -2.57
CA ASP A 107 -1.26 -10.49 -2.15
C ASP A 107 -1.57 -11.34 -3.39
N ALA A 108 -0.84 -12.44 -3.56
CA ALA A 108 -1.07 -13.35 -4.68
C ALA A 108 -2.31 -14.23 -4.49
N ASP A 109 -2.76 -14.43 -3.24
CA ASP A 109 -3.93 -15.24 -2.92
C ASP A 109 -4.58 -14.81 -1.61
N THR A 110 -5.62 -13.98 -1.71
CA THR A 110 -6.40 -13.49 -0.57
C THR A 110 -7.19 -14.55 0.21
N THR A 111 -7.22 -15.81 -0.23
CA THR A 111 -7.94 -16.90 0.46
C THR A 111 -7.06 -17.74 1.38
N SER A 112 -5.76 -17.83 1.08
CA SER A 112 -4.79 -18.64 1.83
C SER A 112 -3.52 -17.88 2.21
N GLY A 113 -3.39 -16.64 1.74
CA GLY A 113 -2.30 -15.73 2.03
C GLY A 113 -2.17 -15.46 3.51
N THR A 114 -0.92 -15.37 3.95
CA THR A 114 -0.53 -14.96 5.30
C THR A 114 0.29 -13.67 5.19
N ASP A 115 0.49 -12.96 6.29
CA ASP A 115 1.31 -11.73 6.25
C ASP A 115 2.75 -11.99 5.75
N SER A 116 3.27 -13.22 5.91
CA SER A 116 4.58 -13.63 5.36
C SER A 116 4.59 -13.86 3.84
N THR A 117 3.43 -13.92 3.19
CA THR A 117 3.33 -14.06 1.72
C THR A 117 2.89 -12.77 1.03
N ILE A 118 2.53 -11.75 1.81
CA ILE A 118 2.08 -10.45 1.31
C ILE A 118 3.31 -9.56 1.11
N VAL A 119 3.53 -9.12 -0.12
CA VAL A 119 4.72 -8.35 -0.53
C VAL A 119 4.45 -6.86 -0.39
N PRO A 120 5.17 -6.10 0.45
CA PRO A 120 5.01 -4.66 0.54
C PRO A 120 5.51 -3.97 -0.74
N LEU A 121 4.72 -3.04 -1.28
CA LEU A 121 5.06 -2.33 -2.53
C LEU A 121 5.47 -0.89 -2.28
N THR A 122 4.55 -0.10 -1.72
CA THR A 122 4.72 1.34 -1.51
C THR A 122 4.16 1.78 -0.18
N LEU A 123 4.80 2.76 0.44
CA LEU A 123 4.33 3.41 1.66
C LEU A 123 4.01 4.87 1.35
N HIS A 124 2.85 5.32 1.77
CA HIS A 124 2.34 6.67 1.50
C HIS A 124 2.06 7.41 2.78
N ASP A 125 2.36 8.70 2.80
CA ASP A 125 2.05 9.53 3.95
C ASP A 125 0.57 9.89 3.97
N PHE A 126 -0.09 9.50 5.05
CA PHE A 126 -1.52 9.71 5.24
C PHE A 126 -1.81 9.86 6.74
N SER A 127 -1.78 11.11 7.21
CA SER A 127 -1.96 11.44 8.61
C SER A 127 -3.40 11.81 8.91
N ILE A 128 -4.04 11.01 9.75
CA ILE A 128 -5.43 11.22 10.20
C ILE A 128 -5.59 10.64 11.61
N THR A 129 -6.38 11.34 12.43
CA THR A 129 -6.94 10.81 13.67
C THR A 129 -8.42 10.52 13.41
N PRO A 130 -8.82 9.24 13.29
CA PRO A 130 -10.21 8.88 13.03
C PRO A 130 -11.15 9.41 14.14
N ASP A 131 -12.26 10.02 13.76
CA ASP A 131 -13.20 10.70 14.66
C ASP A 131 -14.66 10.20 14.53
N GLY A 132 -14.87 9.12 13.79
CA GLY A 132 -16.18 8.57 13.47
C GLY A 132 -16.81 9.10 12.18
N SER A 133 -16.15 10.02 11.47
CA SER A 133 -16.53 10.43 10.11
C SER A 133 -15.97 9.48 9.04
N ASP A 134 -16.47 9.62 7.81
CA ASP A 134 -15.90 8.91 6.67
C ASP A 134 -14.52 9.49 6.32
N VAL A 135 -13.53 8.63 6.17
CA VAL A 135 -12.17 8.98 5.78
C VAL A 135 -11.91 8.44 4.37
N SER A 136 -11.58 9.34 3.44
CA SER A 136 -11.23 8.96 2.05
C SER A 136 -9.77 9.25 1.77
N ALA A 137 -9.03 8.22 1.35
CA ALA A 137 -7.72 8.36 0.73
C ALA A 137 -7.92 8.56 -0.77
N THR A 138 -7.63 9.77 -1.24
CA THR A 138 -7.59 10.08 -2.66
C THR A 138 -6.29 9.55 -3.25
N ILE A 139 -6.40 8.66 -4.23
CA ILE A 139 -5.28 7.99 -4.85
C ILE A 139 -5.21 8.45 -6.30
N SER A 140 -4.06 9.01 -6.68
CA SER A 140 -3.77 9.38 -8.06
C SER A 140 -2.36 8.93 -8.37
N ASP A 141 -2.28 7.76 -8.98
CA ASP A 141 -1.08 6.98 -9.21
C ASP A 141 -0.31 6.67 -7.91
N PHE A 142 -0.57 5.53 -7.29
CA PHE A 142 0.18 5.09 -6.12
C PHE A 142 1.64 4.74 -6.44
N PHE A 143 1.99 4.57 -7.72
CA PHE A 143 3.36 4.45 -8.17
C PHE A 143 3.55 5.04 -9.57
N ARG A 144 4.69 5.70 -9.75
CA ARG A 144 5.17 6.16 -11.06
C ARG A 144 6.63 5.75 -11.25
N ALA A 145 6.95 5.32 -12.47
CA ALA A 145 8.32 5.15 -12.93
C ALA A 145 8.50 5.89 -14.25
N THR A 146 9.68 6.44 -14.48
CA THR A 146 10.03 7.07 -15.76
C THR A 146 11.39 6.56 -16.21
N SER A 147 11.58 6.49 -17.52
CA SER A 147 12.89 6.24 -18.13
C SER A 147 13.76 7.50 -18.22
N ALA A 148 13.18 8.68 -17.93
CA ALA A 148 13.94 9.92 -17.85
C ALA A 148 14.95 9.86 -16.69
N ALA A 149 16.21 10.17 -17.01
CA ALA A 149 17.34 10.16 -16.07
C ALA A 149 17.38 11.41 -15.18
#